data_AF-A0A239H6S3-F1
#
_entry.id   AF-A0A239H6S3-F1
#
_cell.length_a   1.000
_cell.length_b   1.000
_cell.length_c   1.000
_cell.angle_alpha   90.00
_cell.angle_beta   90.00
_cell.angle_gamma   90.00
#
_symmetry.space_group_name_H-M   'P 1'
#
loop_
_entity.id
_entity.type
_entity.pdbx_description
1 polymer ?
#
loop_
_entity_poly.entity_id
_entity_poly.type
_entity_poly.pdbx_seq_one_letter_code
_entity_poly.pdbx_strand_id
1 'polypeptide(L)'
;MIQTFTKLCLILLPLLFSLEVSGQKYEAENATLSGGASKIACSGCSGGSAVAQGEGSITFPVTLAAEGFYNIYIRAAAPNGDKINRFEINGNTLDFSFKQNKQYTTLQLVRAQKLAAGQHQVKITKSWGWIDIDYIEFEKVAGSDRFDLNQTLVTPNPTQEATALYNFLLDNYGDKIIAGAMTLESFDEANWLKENTGIEPALLGIDFMHSGRNYTWYNDKTPIHDAKTWYSRNGIPALMWHWRDPSRQTEEFYTRNSSKPNGTAFDITKIADPNSAEYQAMLADIDYIAGLLKELQEQNVPVIWRPLHEAAGGWFWWGAKGPAPLKALWHLMYDRMVNHHGLRNLIWVWTREPNDDAWYPGDAYVDIVGRDIYKDGDHGSQTLEFSDMNNRYGGKKMLTLSEVGSFPDVENLVRDEAAWSWFMPWYGAYTRDSKYNSLDLWKKMLGHEYVITLDEMPELSRYERQDQVEEPSEPTGLWDKQKEKASFIAYPTLVESTLTINSIRRIDLVAVYNTQGKLVRQQKVGANAATVSLAGLVPGLYLVKTNQKGAAVQVVKK
;
A
#
# COMPACT_ATOMS: atom_id res chain seq x y z
N MET A 1 62.40 50.37 14.26
CA MET A 1 62.33 50.11 12.81
C MET A 1 61.33 48.96 12.63
N ILE A 2 60.24 49.23 11.93
CA ILE A 2 59.04 48.39 11.80
C ILE A 2 59.34 47.21 10.88
N GLN A 3 59.08 45.97 11.31
CA GLN A 3 58.81 44.85 10.39
C GLN A 3 57.68 43.99 10.94
N THR A 4 56.53 44.15 10.31
CA THR A 4 55.32 43.33 10.37
C THR A 4 55.58 41.94 9.79
N PHE A 5 55.35 40.88 10.57
CA PHE A 5 55.22 39.52 10.06
C PHE A 5 53.75 39.21 9.80
N THR A 6 53.36 39.22 8.54
CA THR A 6 52.06 38.75 8.06
C THR A 6 52.08 37.22 8.09
N LYS A 7 51.36 36.59 9.03
CA LYS A 7 51.11 35.15 9.00
C LYS A 7 50.03 34.86 7.95
N LEU A 8 50.44 34.22 6.86
CA LEU A 8 49.56 33.66 5.84
C LEU A 8 48.93 32.37 6.42
N CYS A 9 47.68 32.44 6.88
CA CYS A 9 46.88 31.24 7.14
C CYS A 9 46.41 30.67 5.80
N LEU A 10 47.05 29.58 5.33
CA LEU A 10 46.45 28.72 4.32
C LEU A 10 45.25 28.01 4.97
N ILE A 11 44.04 28.44 4.62
CA ILE A 11 42.82 27.68 4.89
C ILE A 11 42.76 26.59 3.82
N LEU A 12 43.13 25.36 4.18
CA LEU A 12 42.79 24.18 3.39
C LEU A 12 41.28 23.95 3.56
N LEU A 13 40.48 24.38 2.58
CA LEU A 13 39.09 23.92 2.47
C LEU A 13 39.13 22.45 2.04
N PRO A 14 38.54 21.50 2.77
CA PRO A 14 38.27 20.19 2.20
C PRO A 14 37.19 20.39 1.13
N LEU A 15 37.56 20.20 -0.14
CA LEU A 15 36.57 19.93 -1.18
C LEU A 15 35.88 18.62 -0.81
N LEU A 16 34.72 18.71 -0.19
CA LEU A 16 33.72 17.65 -0.19
C LEU A 16 33.28 17.48 -1.63
N PHE A 17 33.96 16.61 -2.38
CA PHE A 17 33.36 16.01 -3.55
C PHE A 17 32.20 15.16 -3.04
N SER A 18 30.98 15.67 -3.15
CA SER A 18 29.82 14.79 -3.27
C SER A 18 30.10 13.92 -4.50
N LEU A 19 30.44 12.65 -4.27
CA LEU A 19 30.25 11.63 -5.29
C LEU A 19 28.76 11.64 -5.59
N GLU A 20 28.36 12.37 -6.63
CA GLU A 20 27.09 12.09 -7.28
C GLU A 20 27.18 10.63 -7.70
N VAL A 21 26.36 9.78 -7.10
CA VAL A 21 26.20 8.40 -7.54
C VAL A 21 25.49 8.48 -8.89
N SER A 22 26.26 8.71 -9.96
CA SER A 22 25.75 8.67 -11.33
C SER A 22 25.27 7.26 -11.62
N GLY A 23 24.05 7.11 -12.13
CA GLY A 23 23.53 5.83 -12.59
C GLY A 23 24.44 5.22 -13.66
N GLN A 24 24.57 3.88 -13.64
CA GLN A 24 25.28 3.11 -14.64
C GLN A 24 24.36 2.88 -15.83
N LYS A 25 24.67 3.52 -16.96
CA LYS A 25 23.90 3.43 -18.20
C LYS A 25 24.38 2.28 -19.09
N TYR A 26 23.43 1.62 -19.72
CA TYR A 26 23.64 0.57 -20.70
C TYR A 26 22.89 0.94 -21.98
N GLU A 27 23.65 1.41 -22.97
CA GLU A 27 23.12 1.85 -24.27
C GLU A 27 22.50 0.68 -25.03
N ALA A 28 21.28 0.87 -25.54
CA ALA A 28 20.55 -0.18 -26.24
C ALA A 28 21.26 -0.61 -27.53
N GLU A 29 21.94 0.30 -28.23
CA GLU A 29 22.71 -0.04 -29.44
C GLU A 29 23.93 -0.92 -29.20
N ASN A 30 24.35 -1.07 -27.93
CA ASN A 30 25.43 -1.98 -27.52
C ASN A 30 24.88 -3.32 -26.99
N ALA A 31 23.56 -3.47 -26.91
CA ALA A 31 22.90 -4.69 -26.48
C ALA A 31 22.88 -5.74 -27.60
N THR A 32 22.63 -7.00 -27.24
CA THR A 32 22.37 -8.07 -28.21
C THR A 32 20.94 -7.96 -28.72
N LEU A 33 20.77 -7.81 -30.04
CA LEU A 33 19.48 -7.64 -30.70
C LEU A 33 19.04 -8.94 -31.37
N SER A 34 17.76 -9.30 -31.23
CA SER A 34 17.18 -10.48 -31.87
C SER A 34 15.75 -10.26 -32.32
N GLY A 35 15.23 -11.14 -33.19
CA GLY A 35 13.80 -11.18 -33.52
C GLY A 35 13.24 -9.96 -34.27
N GLY A 36 14.09 -9.17 -34.92
CA GLY A 36 13.68 -7.97 -35.67
C GLY A 36 13.95 -6.64 -34.98
N ALA A 37 14.56 -6.64 -33.78
CA ALA A 37 15.08 -5.42 -33.17
C ALA A 37 16.27 -4.91 -33.99
N SER A 38 16.32 -3.59 -34.22
CA SER A 38 17.36 -2.99 -35.07
C SER A 38 17.80 -1.62 -34.58
N LYS A 39 19.08 -1.32 -34.78
CA LYS A 39 19.67 -0.01 -34.47
C LYS A 39 19.11 1.05 -35.41
N ILE A 40 18.73 2.20 -34.85
CA ILE A 40 18.25 3.38 -35.57
C ILE A 40 19.11 4.60 -35.23
N ALA A 41 19.23 5.53 -36.19
CA ALA A 41 19.92 6.80 -35.96
C ALA A 41 19.05 7.71 -35.07
N CYS A 42 19.65 8.28 -34.02
CA CYS A 42 18.96 9.22 -33.14
C CYS A 42 19.93 10.27 -32.62
N SER A 43 19.94 11.45 -33.24
CA SER A 43 20.86 12.54 -32.85
C SER A 43 20.58 13.13 -31.47
N GLY A 44 19.37 12.95 -30.93
CA GLY A 44 18.98 13.38 -29.59
C GLY A 44 19.02 12.28 -28.51
N CYS A 45 19.57 11.11 -28.85
CA CYS A 45 19.74 9.99 -27.93
C CYS A 45 21.16 9.94 -27.36
N SER A 46 21.32 9.25 -26.24
CA SER A 46 22.65 8.90 -25.74
C SER A 46 23.38 8.05 -26.79
N GLY A 47 24.70 8.15 -26.86
CA GLY A 47 25.49 7.43 -27.88
C GLY A 47 25.21 7.81 -29.36
N GLY A 48 24.25 8.70 -29.63
CA GLY A 48 23.84 9.10 -30.99
C GLY A 48 22.99 8.05 -31.72
N SER A 49 22.47 7.04 -31.03
CA SER A 49 21.67 5.96 -31.60
C SER A 49 20.59 5.51 -30.63
N ALA A 50 19.66 4.70 -31.13
CA ALA A 50 18.69 3.99 -30.31
C ALA A 50 18.41 2.64 -30.98
N VAL A 51 17.56 1.82 -30.36
CA VAL A 51 17.08 0.56 -30.93
C VAL A 51 15.57 0.62 -31.08
N ALA A 52 15.11 0.48 -32.32
CA ALA A 52 13.72 0.18 -32.59
C ALA A 52 13.48 -1.29 -32.23
N GLN A 53 12.67 -1.53 -31.21
CA GLN A 53 12.36 -2.89 -30.76
C GLN A 53 11.63 -3.68 -31.86
N GLY A 54 10.68 -3.05 -32.54
CA GLY A 54 9.84 -3.70 -33.53
C GLY A 54 9.19 -4.98 -32.97
N GLU A 55 9.42 -6.10 -33.65
CA GLU A 55 8.99 -7.44 -33.25
C GLU A 55 9.99 -8.15 -32.31
N GLY A 56 11.15 -7.54 -32.09
CA GLY A 56 12.31 -8.17 -31.49
C GLY A 56 12.47 -8.01 -29.99
N SER A 57 13.63 -8.45 -29.52
CA SER A 57 14.05 -8.38 -28.13
C SER A 57 15.46 -7.81 -28.03
N ILE A 58 15.74 -7.19 -26.88
CA ILE A 58 16.98 -6.47 -26.61
C ILE A 58 17.53 -7.03 -25.31
N THR A 59 18.72 -7.63 -25.35
CA THR A 59 19.38 -8.23 -24.18
C THR A 59 20.61 -7.43 -23.80
N PHE A 60 20.55 -6.79 -22.63
CA PHE A 60 21.59 -5.91 -22.10
C PHE A 60 22.64 -6.71 -21.31
N PRO A 61 23.94 -6.49 -21.56
CA PRO A 61 25.02 -7.14 -20.80
C PRO A 61 25.28 -6.41 -19.47
N VAL A 62 24.32 -6.49 -18.54
CA VAL A 62 24.40 -5.77 -17.26
C VAL A 62 25.41 -6.42 -16.32
N THR A 63 26.34 -5.63 -15.79
CA THR A 63 27.32 -6.06 -14.78
C THR A 63 27.42 -5.01 -13.68
N LEU A 64 27.00 -5.38 -12.47
CA LEU A 64 27.00 -4.49 -11.31
C LEU A 64 28.23 -4.71 -10.44
N ALA A 65 28.89 -3.63 -10.03
CA ALA A 65 30.16 -3.69 -9.29
C ALA A 65 30.00 -4.12 -7.83
N ALA A 66 28.81 -3.93 -7.25
CA ALA A 66 28.55 -4.22 -5.84
C ALA A 66 27.11 -4.67 -5.64
N GLU A 67 26.89 -5.52 -4.64
CA GLU A 67 25.55 -5.77 -4.14
C GLU A 67 24.95 -4.48 -3.59
N GLY A 68 23.64 -4.33 -3.77
CA GLY A 68 22.85 -3.28 -3.14
C GLY A 68 21.48 -3.15 -3.76
N PHE A 69 20.83 -2.04 -3.43
CA PHE A 69 19.55 -1.67 -4.02
C PHE A 69 19.77 -0.78 -5.22
N TYR A 70 19.01 -1.03 -6.28
CA TYR A 70 19.09 -0.27 -7.52
C TYR A 70 17.71 0.21 -7.96
N ASN A 71 17.59 1.50 -8.27
CA ASN A 71 16.54 1.97 -9.15
C ASN A 71 16.92 1.59 -10.59
N ILE A 72 15.93 1.11 -11.36
CA ILE A 72 16.12 0.74 -12.77
C ILE A 72 15.22 1.62 -13.61
N TYR A 73 15.84 2.34 -14.54
CA TYR A 73 15.16 3.24 -15.46
C TYR A 73 15.29 2.74 -16.89
N ILE A 74 14.31 3.07 -17.71
CA ILE A 74 14.37 2.95 -19.16
C ILE A 74 14.12 4.31 -19.78
N ARG A 75 14.95 4.71 -20.74
CA ARG A 75 14.70 5.87 -21.59
C ARG A 75 14.24 5.39 -22.96
N ALA A 76 12.99 5.66 -23.29
CA ALA A 76 12.38 5.19 -24.53
C ALA A 76 11.31 6.15 -25.06
N ALA A 77 10.89 5.94 -26.32
CA ALA A 77 9.77 6.60 -26.97
C ALA A 77 8.79 5.57 -27.54
N ALA A 78 7.50 5.90 -27.56
CA ALA A 78 6.45 5.10 -28.21
C ALA A 78 5.82 5.92 -29.35
N PRO A 79 6.48 6.01 -30.52
CA PRO A 79 6.11 6.97 -31.56
C PRO A 79 4.73 6.71 -32.18
N ASN A 80 4.26 5.46 -32.13
CA ASN A 80 3.11 4.97 -32.89
C ASN A 80 2.00 4.39 -31.98
N GLY A 81 1.47 5.21 -31.09
CA GLY A 81 0.40 4.83 -30.15
C GLY A 81 0.94 4.20 -28.86
N ASP A 82 0.07 4.09 -27.85
CA ASP A 82 0.39 3.44 -26.58
C ASP A 82 0.96 2.03 -26.79
N LYS A 83 1.96 1.65 -26.00
CA LYS A 83 2.60 0.33 -26.05
C LYS A 83 2.79 -0.25 -24.65
N ILE A 84 2.60 -1.56 -24.56
CA ILE A 84 2.96 -2.36 -23.40
C ILE A 84 4.10 -3.29 -23.83
N ASN A 85 5.15 -3.36 -23.02
CA ASN A 85 6.30 -4.24 -23.24
C ASN A 85 6.74 -4.84 -21.90
N ARG A 86 7.65 -5.81 -21.97
CA ARG A 86 8.08 -6.58 -20.80
C ARG A 86 9.54 -6.35 -20.50
N PHE A 87 9.81 -6.00 -19.25
CA PHE A 87 11.13 -5.99 -18.65
C PHE A 87 11.37 -7.34 -17.96
N GLU A 88 12.56 -7.89 -18.12
CA GLU A 88 12.99 -9.13 -17.47
C GLU A 88 14.37 -8.92 -16.85
N ILE A 89 14.54 -9.35 -15.60
CA ILE A 89 15.85 -9.43 -14.94
C ILE A 89 15.94 -10.73 -14.13
N ASN A 90 16.98 -11.54 -14.41
CA ASN A 90 17.23 -12.81 -13.72
C ASN A 90 16.01 -13.77 -13.72
N GLY A 91 15.22 -13.76 -14.80
CA GLY A 91 14.01 -14.58 -14.94
C GLY A 91 12.74 -13.99 -14.33
N ASN A 92 12.84 -12.94 -13.50
CA ASN A 92 11.68 -12.19 -13.02
C ASN A 92 11.20 -11.24 -14.12
N THR A 93 9.89 -11.05 -14.26
CA THR A 93 9.29 -10.20 -15.30
C THR A 93 8.38 -9.12 -14.74
N LEU A 94 8.32 -7.99 -15.44
CA LEU A 94 7.42 -6.86 -15.17
C LEU A 94 6.93 -6.28 -16.49
N ASP A 95 5.62 -6.13 -16.65
CA ASP A 95 5.05 -5.40 -17.78
C ASP A 95 5.06 -3.90 -17.48
N PHE A 96 5.46 -3.10 -18.47
CA PHE A 96 5.46 -1.63 -18.39
C PHE A 96 4.81 -1.03 -19.63
N SER A 97 4.30 0.19 -19.49
CA SER A 97 3.64 0.89 -20.59
C SER A 97 4.24 2.27 -20.87
N PHE A 98 4.24 2.64 -22.15
CA PHE A 98 4.51 3.99 -22.60
C PHE A 98 3.28 4.53 -23.30
N LYS A 99 2.88 5.75 -22.93
CA LYS A 99 1.90 6.53 -23.71
C LYS A 99 2.53 6.99 -25.01
N GLN A 100 1.70 7.18 -26.04
CA GLN A 100 2.17 7.67 -27.32
C GLN A 100 2.99 8.96 -27.15
N ASN A 101 4.27 8.88 -27.49
CA ASN A 101 5.18 10.02 -27.46
C ASN A 101 6.28 9.85 -28.50
N LYS A 102 6.58 10.92 -29.24
CA LYS A 102 7.69 10.97 -30.19
C LYS A 102 9.01 11.39 -29.53
N GLN A 103 8.94 12.00 -28.35
CA GLN A 103 10.10 12.37 -27.56
C GLN A 103 10.46 11.22 -26.61
N TYR A 104 11.76 11.00 -26.42
CA TYR A 104 12.25 10.04 -25.44
C TYR A 104 12.00 10.54 -24.02
N THR A 105 11.43 9.68 -23.19
CA THR A 105 11.13 9.94 -21.79
C THR A 105 11.74 8.85 -20.93
N THR A 106 12.20 9.22 -19.73
CA THR A 106 12.69 8.27 -18.75
C THR A 106 11.53 7.79 -17.88
N LEU A 107 11.35 6.47 -17.80
CA LEU A 107 10.42 5.80 -16.91
C LEU A 107 11.22 5.02 -15.87
N GLN A 108 10.90 5.20 -14.59
CA GLN A 108 11.38 4.31 -13.54
C GLN A 108 10.58 3.02 -13.61
N LEU A 109 11.22 1.93 -14.01
CA LEU A 109 10.60 0.60 -14.07
C LEU A 109 10.54 -0.04 -12.69
N VAL A 110 11.62 0.09 -11.93
CA VAL A 110 11.85 -0.64 -10.69
C VAL A 110 12.43 0.34 -9.67
N ARG A 111 11.87 0.37 -8.47
CA ARG A 111 12.36 1.16 -7.34
C ARG A 111 13.07 0.26 -6.35
N ALA A 112 14.35 0.58 -6.09
CA ALA A 112 15.18 -0.07 -5.07
C ALA A 112 15.05 -1.60 -5.06
N GLN A 113 15.38 -2.25 -6.18
CA GLN A 113 15.48 -3.70 -6.28
C GLN A 113 16.83 -4.17 -5.73
N LYS A 114 16.80 -5.16 -4.83
CA LYS A 114 18.01 -5.83 -4.37
C LYS A 114 18.63 -6.62 -5.52
N LEU A 115 19.90 -6.36 -5.82
CA LEU A 115 20.68 -7.06 -6.83
C LEU A 115 22.07 -7.38 -6.28
N ALA A 116 22.55 -8.60 -6.56
CA ALA A 116 23.90 -9.03 -6.25
C ALA A 116 24.95 -8.27 -7.09
N ALA A 117 26.23 -8.37 -6.69
CA ALA A 117 27.32 -8.00 -7.59
C ALA A 117 27.46 -9.04 -8.71
N GLY A 118 27.92 -8.61 -9.90
CA GLY A 118 28.21 -9.49 -11.02
C GLY A 118 27.26 -9.32 -12.20
N GLN A 119 27.17 -10.36 -13.03
CA GLN A 119 26.41 -10.34 -14.28
C GLN A 119 24.92 -10.59 -14.03
N HIS A 120 24.08 -9.79 -14.70
CA HIS A 120 22.63 -9.94 -14.70
C HIS A 120 22.12 -10.12 -16.13
N GLN A 121 21.21 -11.07 -16.31
CA GLN A 121 20.51 -11.20 -17.57
C GLN A 121 19.34 -10.23 -17.58
N VAL A 122 19.47 -9.13 -18.34
CA VAL A 122 18.43 -8.11 -18.46
C VAL A 122 17.91 -8.05 -19.89
N LYS A 123 16.59 -8.18 -20.06
CA LYS A 123 15.94 -8.16 -21.38
C LYS A 123 14.77 -7.19 -21.41
N ILE A 124 14.59 -6.55 -22.56
CA ILE A 124 13.32 -5.97 -22.96
C ILE A 124 12.75 -6.86 -24.07
N THR A 125 11.62 -7.49 -23.80
CA THR A 125 10.94 -8.39 -24.73
C THR A 125 9.63 -7.79 -25.20
N LYS A 126 9.22 -8.21 -26.40
CA LYS A 126 7.98 -7.74 -27.00
C LYS A 126 6.80 -8.29 -26.21
N SER A 127 5.93 -7.39 -25.75
CA SER A 127 4.50 -7.70 -25.59
C SER A 127 3.78 -7.16 -26.82
N TRP A 128 3.64 -5.84 -26.93
CA TRP A 128 3.16 -5.21 -28.16
C TRP A 128 4.31 -4.86 -29.10
N GLY A 129 5.50 -4.56 -28.55
CA GLY A 129 6.70 -4.18 -29.30
C GLY A 129 6.74 -2.68 -29.60
N TRP A 130 7.40 -2.31 -30.69
CA TRP A 130 7.29 -0.99 -31.34
C TRP A 130 7.52 0.24 -30.44
N ILE A 131 8.44 0.13 -29.49
CA ILE A 131 9.08 1.27 -28.83
C ILE A 131 10.51 1.44 -29.35
N ASP A 132 11.01 2.66 -29.28
CA ASP A 132 12.39 2.99 -29.56
C ASP A 132 13.12 3.23 -28.24
N ILE A 133 14.18 2.46 -27.98
CA ILE A 133 14.88 2.42 -26.69
C ILE A 133 16.26 3.05 -26.85
N ASP A 134 16.56 4.04 -26.01
CA ASP A 134 17.87 4.68 -25.92
C ASP A 134 18.79 3.87 -24.99
N TYR A 135 18.46 3.81 -23.70
CA TYR A 135 19.22 3.04 -22.71
C TYR A 135 18.34 2.52 -21.57
N ILE A 136 18.94 1.61 -20.80
CA ILE A 136 18.54 1.36 -19.42
C ILE A 136 19.60 1.87 -18.46
N GLU A 137 19.19 2.29 -17.27
CA GLU A 137 20.08 2.88 -16.26
C GLU A 137 19.84 2.26 -14.89
N PHE A 138 20.93 1.95 -14.20
CA PHE A 138 20.93 1.39 -12.85
C PHE A 138 21.54 2.39 -11.89
N GLU A 139 20.73 2.94 -11.00
CA GLU A 139 21.17 3.88 -9.97
C GLU A 139 21.18 3.17 -8.62
N LYS A 140 22.36 3.06 -7.98
CA LYS A 140 22.48 2.48 -6.65
C LYS A 140 21.87 3.43 -5.62
N VAL A 141 20.99 2.92 -4.77
CA VAL A 141 20.30 3.66 -3.70
C VAL A 141 20.47 2.98 -2.35
N ALA A 142 20.19 3.70 -1.26
CA ALA A 142 20.17 3.11 0.06
C ALA A 142 18.90 2.26 0.24
N GLY A 143 19.00 1.14 0.96
CA GLY A 143 17.84 0.31 1.28
C GLY A 143 16.76 1.04 2.08
N SER A 144 17.16 2.01 2.90
CA SER A 144 16.24 2.89 3.63
C SER A 144 15.34 3.73 2.72
N ASP A 145 15.78 4.04 1.50
CA ASP A 145 15.03 4.89 0.56
C ASP A 145 13.85 4.15 -0.10
N ARG A 146 13.72 2.85 0.20
CA ARG A 146 12.58 2.02 -0.19
C ARG A 146 11.29 2.56 0.40
N PHE A 147 11.32 3.13 1.61
CA PHE A 147 10.13 3.37 2.41
C PHE A 147 10.08 4.77 3.00
N ASP A 148 8.93 5.42 2.87
CA ASP A 148 8.52 6.68 3.52
C ASP A 148 7.11 6.46 4.08
N LEU A 149 6.97 5.40 4.88
CA LEU A 149 5.66 4.88 5.28
C LEU A 149 4.86 5.93 6.02
N ASN A 150 3.57 6.01 5.71
CA ASN A 150 2.62 6.77 6.51
C ASN A 150 2.62 6.23 7.94
N GLN A 151 2.81 7.15 8.89
CA GLN A 151 2.98 6.80 10.31
C GLN A 151 1.66 6.69 11.07
N THR A 152 0.53 6.97 10.41
CA THR A 152 -0.82 7.00 11.00
C THR A 152 -1.85 6.51 10.00
N LEU A 153 -2.94 5.93 10.51
CA LEU A 153 -4.11 5.53 9.72
C LEU A 153 -4.80 6.73 9.06
N VAL A 154 -5.47 6.50 7.93
CA VAL A 154 -6.31 7.47 7.21
C VAL A 154 -7.60 7.76 7.98
N THR A 155 -8.10 6.79 8.74
CA THR A 155 -9.27 6.94 9.60
C THR A 155 -8.96 7.92 10.73
N PRO A 156 -9.69 9.04 10.86
CA PRO A 156 -9.40 10.04 11.89
C PRO A 156 -9.83 9.56 13.28
N ASN A 157 -8.97 9.74 14.28
CA ASN A 157 -9.18 9.24 15.65
C ASN A 157 -9.43 7.72 15.69
N PRO A 158 -8.50 6.91 15.17
CA PRO A 158 -8.65 5.45 15.21
C PRO A 158 -8.74 4.95 16.65
N THR A 159 -9.33 3.78 16.86
CA THR A 159 -9.30 3.15 18.19
C THR A 159 -7.87 2.84 18.60
N GLN A 160 -7.65 2.64 19.90
CA GLN A 160 -6.33 2.25 20.42
C GLN A 160 -5.85 0.96 19.75
N GLU A 161 -6.76 0.01 19.56
CA GLU A 161 -6.45 -1.31 19.03
C GLU A 161 -6.14 -1.27 17.53
N ALA A 162 -6.83 -0.42 16.75
CA ALA A 162 -6.48 -0.22 15.35
C ALA A 162 -5.12 0.46 15.19
N THR A 163 -4.82 1.41 16.08
CA THR A 163 -3.50 2.04 16.15
C THR A 163 -2.42 1.02 16.52
N ALA A 164 -2.68 0.17 17.53
CA ALA A 164 -1.76 -0.85 17.99
C ALA A 164 -1.48 -1.89 16.90
N LEU A 165 -2.51 -2.35 16.19
CA LEU A 165 -2.34 -3.23 15.04
C LEU A 165 -1.53 -2.56 13.92
N TYR A 166 -1.84 -1.31 13.55
CA TYR A 166 -1.09 -0.61 12.50
C TYR A 166 0.38 -0.39 12.88
N ASN A 167 0.63 -0.07 14.15
CA ASN A 167 1.97 0.05 14.72
C ASN A 167 2.74 -1.28 14.66
N PHE A 168 2.10 -2.39 15.01
CA PHE A 168 2.68 -3.72 14.87
C PHE A 168 3.05 -4.03 13.42
N LEU A 169 2.17 -3.70 12.47
CA LEU A 169 2.46 -3.88 11.05
C LEU A 169 3.65 -3.01 10.60
N LEU A 170 3.72 -1.76 11.04
CA LEU A 170 4.82 -0.84 10.72
C LEU A 170 6.17 -1.35 11.24
N ASP A 171 6.23 -1.78 12.50
CA ASP A 171 7.48 -2.23 13.14
C ASP A 171 8.03 -3.52 12.53
N ASN A 172 7.16 -4.34 11.91
CA ASN A 172 7.58 -5.58 11.26
C ASN A 172 7.79 -5.43 9.75
N TYR A 173 7.36 -4.32 9.16
CA TYR A 173 7.41 -4.15 7.71
C TYR A 173 8.84 -3.98 7.19
N GLY A 174 9.29 -4.94 6.38
CA GLY A 174 10.67 -5.01 5.90
C GLY A 174 11.56 -6.00 6.64
N ASP A 175 11.19 -6.33 7.88
CA ASP A 175 11.97 -7.22 8.75
C ASP A 175 11.34 -8.60 8.92
N LYS A 176 10.02 -8.70 8.82
CA LYS A 176 9.25 -9.93 8.94
C LYS A 176 8.08 -9.96 7.96
N ILE A 177 7.57 -11.16 7.72
CA ILE A 177 6.29 -11.39 7.02
C ILE A 177 5.32 -12.12 7.94
N ILE A 178 4.06 -11.69 7.97
CA ILE A 178 3.03 -12.31 8.81
C ILE A 178 2.37 -13.46 8.03
N ALA A 179 2.29 -14.64 8.66
CA ALA A 179 1.58 -15.79 8.08
C ALA A 179 0.07 -15.61 8.15
N GLY A 180 -0.61 -15.74 7.02
CA GLY A 180 -2.06 -15.70 6.92
C GLY A 180 -2.66 -16.91 6.23
N ALA A 181 -3.93 -17.18 6.48
CA ALA A 181 -4.75 -18.11 5.70
C ALA A 181 -6.20 -17.63 5.63
N MET A 182 -6.82 -17.73 4.45
CA MET A 182 -8.25 -17.47 4.28
C MET A 182 -9.06 -18.67 4.79
N THR A 183 -10.21 -18.41 5.40
CA THR A 183 -11.17 -19.44 5.83
C THR A 183 -12.38 -19.51 4.88
N LEU A 184 -12.93 -20.70 4.65
CA LEU A 184 -14.28 -20.85 4.06
C LEU A 184 -15.33 -21.06 5.16
N GLU A 185 -15.03 -21.97 6.09
CA GLU A 185 -15.83 -22.27 7.27
C GLU A 185 -14.98 -21.96 8.51
N SER A 186 -15.57 -21.40 9.58
CA SER A 186 -14.84 -20.95 10.78
C SER A 186 -13.59 -21.77 11.14
N PHE A 187 -12.43 -21.17 10.90
CA PHE A 187 -11.08 -21.64 11.28
C PHE A 187 -10.58 -22.89 10.53
N ASP A 188 -11.24 -23.34 9.47
CA ASP A 188 -10.93 -24.60 8.78
C ASP A 188 -9.49 -24.68 8.25
N GLU A 189 -9.00 -23.67 7.53
CA GLU A 189 -7.59 -23.64 7.10
C GLU A 189 -6.60 -23.57 8.26
N ALA A 190 -6.89 -22.75 9.27
CA ALA A 190 -6.00 -22.59 10.41
C ALA A 190 -5.89 -23.88 11.25
N ASN A 191 -7.01 -24.58 11.45
CA ASN A 191 -7.05 -25.88 12.10
C ASN A 191 -6.27 -26.93 11.29
N TRP A 192 -6.45 -26.95 9.97
CA TRP A 192 -5.70 -27.86 9.11
C TRP A 192 -4.18 -27.61 9.21
N LEU A 193 -3.75 -26.35 9.22
CA LEU A 193 -2.34 -25.99 9.43
C LEU A 193 -1.84 -26.47 10.79
N LYS A 194 -2.62 -26.26 11.85
CA LYS A 194 -2.29 -26.73 13.20
C LYS A 194 -2.11 -28.24 13.26
N GLU A 195 -3.02 -28.99 12.65
CA GLU A 195 -2.99 -30.46 12.64
C GLU A 195 -1.79 -31.02 11.87
N ASN A 196 -1.38 -30.37 10.77
CA ASN A 196 -0.35 -30.90 9.86
C ASN A 196 1.06 -30.33 10.10
N THR A 197 1.16 -29.15 10.72
CA THR A 197 2.44 -28.46 10.97
C THR A 197 2.71 -28.22 12.45
N GLY A 198 1.68 -28.26 13.30
CA GLY A 198 1.77 -27.86 14.71
C GLY A 198 1.64 -26.35 14.94
N ILE A 199 1.51 -25.54 13.88
CA ILE A 199 1.55 -24.07 13.93
C ILE A 199 0.29 -23.47 13.29
N GLU A 200 -0.19 -22.36 13.84
CA GLU A 200 -1.33 -21.59 13.32
C GLU A 200 -0.86 -20.26 12.70
N PRO A 201 -1.52 -19.78 11.64
CA PRO A 201 -1.17 -18.49 11.03
C PRO A 201 -1.52 -17.33 11.97
N ALA A 202 -0.72 -16.27 11.99
CA ALA A 202 -1.02 -15.08 12.78
C ALA A 202 -2.27 -14.33 12.27
N LEU A 203 -2.51 -14.33 10.96
CA LEU A 203 -3.62 -13.65 10.30
C LEU A 203 -4.69 -14.64 9.81
N LEU A 204 -5.97 -14.32 10.07
CA LEU A 204 -7.11 -15.10 9.61
C LEU A 204 -7.95 -14.27 8.64
N GLY A 205 -8.05 -14.73 7.39
CA GLY A 205 -8.93 -14.16 6.39
C GLY A 205 -10.38 -14.61 6.59
N ILE A 206 -11.32 -13.67 6.58
CA ILE A 206 -12.75 -13.88 6.87
C ILE A 206 -13.59 -13.12 5.84
N ASP A 207 -14.76 -13.65 5.45
CA ASP A 207 -15.63 -13.03 4.44
C ASP A 207 -17.05 -12.74 4.96
N PHE A 208 -17.58 -11.57 4.58
CA PHE A 208 -19.00 -11.22 4.77
C PHE A 208 -19.92 -11.72 3.64
N MET A 209 -19.47 -12.57 2.72
CA MET A 209 -20.19 -12.95 1.48
C MET A 209 -21.64 -13.42 1.67
N HIS A 210 -21.97 -13.94 2.85
CA HIS A 210 -23.29 -14.46 3.19
C HIS A 210 -24.08 -13.57 4.16
N SER A 211 -23.45 -12.52 4.69
CA SER A 211 -24.08 -11.60 5.64
C SER A 211 -25.11 -10.69 4.97
N GLY A 212 -26.20 -10.39 5.67
CA GLY A 212 -27.24 -9.47 5.21
C GLY A 212 -28.17 -10.07 4.15
N ARG A 213 -28.13 -11.40 3.97
CA ARG A 213 -28.91 -12.12 2.96
C ARG A 213 -30.17 -12.80 3.50
N ASN A 214 -30.35 -12.82 4.83
CA ASN A 214 -31.48 -13.48 5.50
C ASN A 214 -31.58 -14.98 5.16
N TYR A 215 -30.44 -15.65 4.98
CA TYR A 215 -30.39 -17.08 4.78
C TYR A 215 -30.72 -17.82 6.08
N THR A 216 -31.50 -18.89 5.99
CA THR A 216 -31.82 -19.74 7.16
C THR A 216 -30.67 -20.64 7.59
N TRP A 217 -29.70 -20.87 6.70
CA TRP A 217 -28.56 -21.76 6.91
C TRP A 217 -27.28 -21.03 7.33
N TYR A 218 -27.24 -19.69 7.27
CA TYR A 218 -26.08 -18.90 7.63
C TYR A 218 -26.38 -18.01 8.81
N ASN A 219 -25.41 -17.88 9.71
CA ASN A 219 -25.48 -16.93 10.81
C ASN A 219 -24.59 -15.73 10.49
N ASP A 220 -25.20 -14.56 10.31
CA ASP A 220 -24.49 -13.30 10.03
C ASP A 220 -23.51 -12.89 11.15
N LYS A 221 -23.60 -13.49 12.34
CA LYS A 221 -22.65 -13.28 13.44
C LYS A 221 -21.38 -14.14 13.35
N THR A 222 -21.32 -15.10 12.43
CA THR A 222 -20.13 -15.97 12.28
C THR A 222 -18.85 -15.17 12.03
N PRO A 223 -18.78 -14.21 11.07
CA PRO A 223 -17.57 -13.41 10.87
C PRO A 223 -17.14 -12.60 12.11
N ILE A 224 -18.12 -12.13 12.90
CA ILE A 224 -17.87 -11.35 14.11
C ILE A 224 -17.30 -12.23 15.22
N HIS A 225 -17.89 -13.42 15.40
CA HIS A 225 -17.39 -14.42 16.33
C HIS A 225 -15.97 -14.85 15.99
N ASP A 226 -15.69 -15.08 14.71
CA ASP A 226 -14.39 -15.57 14.26
C ASP A 226 -13.31 -14.51 14.40
N ALA A 227 -13.61 -13.27 14.01
CA ALA A 227 -12.70 -12.15 14.19
C ALA A 227 -12.37 -11.90 15.67
N LYS A 228 -13.38 -11.92 16.55
CA LYS A 228 -13.18 -11.78 17.99
C LYS A 228 -12.36 -12.93 18.56
N THR A 229 -12.66 -14.16 18.15
CA THR A 229 -11.96 -15.36 18.64
C THR A 229 -10.50 -15.31 18.27
N TRP A 230 -10.18 -14.98 17.02
CA TRP A 230 -8.80 -14.85 16.57
C TRP A 230 -8.05 -13.74 17.31
N TYR A 231 -8.67 -12.57 17.41
CA TYR A 231 -8.07 -11.42 18.10
C TYR A 231 -7.87 -11.63 19.61
N SER A 232 -8.75 -12.41 20.27
CA SER A 232 -8.57 -12.77 21.68
C SER A 232 -7.31 -13.58 21.97
N ARG A 233 -6.71 -14.15 20.92
CA ARG A 233 -5.44 -14.89 20.94
C ARG A 233 -4.29 -14.05 20.39
N ASN A 234 -4.46 -12.73 20.32
CA ASN A 234 -3.58 -11.76 19.67
C ASN A 234 -3.42 -11.94 18.15
N GLY A 235 -4.26 -12.75 17.50
CA GLY A 235 -4.26 -12.90 16.06
C GLY A 235 -4.87 -11.70 15.34
N ILE A 236 -4.63 -11.61 14.03
CA ILE A 236 -5.09 -10.50 13.19
C ILE A 236 -6.30 -10.93 12.35
N PRO A 237 -7.49 -10.34 12.56
CA PRO A 237 -8.63 -10.60 11.69
C PRO A 237 -8.55 -9.71 10.43
N ALA A 238 -8.52 -10.35 9.25
CA ALA A 238 -8.57 -9.68 7.96
C ALA A 238 -9.88 -9.99 7.24
N LEU A 239 -10.76 -9.00 7.15
CA LEU A 239 -12.11 -9.14 6.63
C LEU A 239 -12.19 -8.58 5.21
N MET A 240 -12.87 -9.34 4.34
CA MET A 240 -13.24 -8.93 3.00
C MET A 240 -14.73 -9.17 2.75
N TRP A 241 -15.18 -8.85 1.54
CA TRP A 241 -16.59 -9.00 1.19
C TRP A 241 -16.80 -9.32 -0.28
N HIS A 242 -17.09 -10.59 -0.58
CA HIS A 242 -17.70 -10.95 -1.86
C HIS A 242 -19.15 -10.47 -1.89
N TRP A 243 -19.34 -9.21 -2.27
CA TRP A 243 -20.62 -8.51 -2.20
C TRP A 243 -21.59 -9.05 -3.27
N ARG A 244 -22.50 -9.94 -2.87
CA ARG A 244 -23.58 -10.45 -3.73
C ARG A 244 -24.50 -9.33 -4.20
N ASP A 245 -25.08 -9.50 -5.39
CA ASP A 245 -26.00 -8.56 -6.03
C ASP A 245 -26.93 -7.83 -5.03
N PRO A 246 -26.72 -6.51 -4.83
CA PRO A 246 -27.48 -5.73 -3.85
C PRO A 246 -28.99 -5.76 -4.11
N SER A 247 -29.41 -5.85 -5.37
CA SER A 247 -30.84 -5.85 -5.75
C SER A 247 -31.61 -7.10 -5.31
N ARG A 248 -30.90 -8.13 -4.82
CA ARG A 248 -31.45 -9.44 -4.46
C ARG A 248 -32.08 -10.21 -5.63
N GLN A 249 -31.87 -9.77 -6.87
CA GLN A 249 -32.34 -10.49 -8.06
C GLN A 249 -31.54 -11.76 -8.35
N THR A 250 -30.30 -11.81 -7.87
CA THR A 250 -29.41 -12.97 -7.97
C THR A 250 -28.59 -13.11 -6.69
N GLU A 251 -27.94 -14.27 -6.53
CA GLU A 251 -26.94 -14.48 -5.48
C GLU A 251 -25.51 -14.26 -6.00
N GLU A 252 -25.35 -13.75 -7.21
CA GLU A 252 -24.05 -13.62 -7.86
C GLU A 252 -23.35 -12.32 -7.46
N PHE A 253 -22.04 -12.38 -7.29
CA PHE A 253 -21.16 -11.21 -7.24
C PHE A 253 -20.38 -11.03 -8.55
N TYR A 254 -20.29 -12.09 -9.37
CA TYR A 254 -19.67 -12.05 -10.69
C TYR A 254 -20.52 -11.26 -11.68
N THR A 255 -19.85 -10.49 -12.53
CA THR A 255 -20.47 -9.75 -13.63
C THR A 255 -20.92 -10.72 -14.71
N ARG A 256 -22.13 -10.51 -15.22
CA ARG A 256 -22.65 -11.27 -16.36
C ARG A 256 -21.81 -11.04 -17.61
N ASN A 257 -21.24 -12.10 -18.15
CA ASN A 257 -20.54 -12.10 -19.43
C ASN A 257 -20.62 -13.49 -20.08
N SER A 258 -19.93 -13.70 -21.21
CA SER A 258 -19.93 -15.00 -21.91
C SER A 258 -19.37 -16.16 -21.07
N SER A 259 -18.39 -15.91 -20.22
CA SER A 259 -17.76 -16.90 -19.32
C SER A 259 -18.54 -17.12 -18.03
N LYS A 260 -19.38 -16.14 -17.64
CA LYS A 260 -20.27 -16.18 -16.46
C LYS A 260 -21.68 -15.77 -16.88
N PRO A 261 -22.40 -16.61 -17.66
CA PRO A 261 -23.72 -16.26 -18.19
C PRO A 261 -24.77 -16.04 -17.08
N ASN A 262 -24.59 -16.68 -15.92
CA ASN A 262 -25.47 -16.54 -14.77
C ASN A 262 -25.15 -15.32 -13.90
N GLY A 263 -24.03 -14.62 -14.15
CA GLY A 263 -23.60 -13.47 -13.34
C GLY A 263 -24.67 -12.38 -13.22
N THR A 264 -24.45 -11.46 -12.28
CA THR A 264 -25.35 -10.33 -12.05
C THR A 264 -25.24 -9.29 -13.17
N ALA A 265 -26.36 -8.63 -13.45
CA ALA A 265 -26.45 -7.45 -14.30
C ALA A 265 -26.54 -6.14 -13.50
N PHE A 266 -26.26 -6.19 -12.18
CA PHE A 266 -26.29 -5.03 -11.30
C PHE A 266 -25.40 -3.90 -11.83
N ASP A 267 -25.94 -2.69 -11.92
CA ASP A 267 -25.30 -1.57 -12.60
C ASP A 267 -24.72 -0.57 -11.60
N ILE A 268 -23.41 -0.68 -11.32
CA ILE A 268 -22.70 0.25 -10.44
C ILE A 268 -22.76 1.71 -10.92
N THR A 269 -23.03 2.02 -12.20
CA THR A 269 -23.12 3.43 -12.66
C THR A 269 -24.23 4.21 -11.96
N LYS A 270 -25.20 3.49 -11.39
CA LYS A 270 -26.28 4.04 -10.57
C LYS A 270 -25.82 4.65 -9.26
N ILE A 271 -24.55 4.48 -8.88
CA ILE A 271 -23.90 5.22 -7.79
C ILE A 271 -24.02 6.74 -7.94
N ALA A 272 -24.22 7.24 -9.17
CA ALA A 272 -24.41 8.66 -9.48
C ALA A 272 -25.83 9.19 -9.22
N ASP A 273 -26.81 8.33 -8.91
CA ASP A 273 -28.19 8.72 -8.66
C ASP A 273 -28.66 8.22 -7.27
N PRO A 274 -28.59 9.08 -6.23
CA PRO A 274 -29.05 8.73 -4.88
C PRO A 274 -30.51 8.29 -4.78
N ASN A 275 -31.35 8.56 -5.78
CA ASN A 275 -32.76 8.17 -5.76
C ASN A 275 -33.01 6.81 -6.46
N SER A 276 -31.99 6.22 -7.08
CA SER A 276 -32.14 4.94 -7.78
C SER A 276 -32.30 3.78 -6.78
N ALA A 277 -32.99 2.73 -7.20
CA ALA A 277 -33.15 1.52 -6.39
C ALA A 277 -31.79 0.83 -6.11
N GLU A 278 -30.87 0.86 -7.07
CA GLU A 278 -29.53 0.30 -6.95
C GLU A 278 -28.69 1.08 -5.94
N TYR A 279 -28.74 2.42 -5.94
CA TYR A 279 -28.06 3.23 -4.92
C TYR A 279 -28.56 2.89 -3.52
N GLN A 280 -29.89 2.85 -3.35
CA GLN A 280 -30.50 2.52 -2.06
C GLN A 280 -30.17 1.09 -1.61
N ALA A 281 -30.11 0.13 -2.53
CA ALA A 281 -29.69 -1.23 -2.24
C ALA A 281 -28.21 -1.30 -1.82
N MET A 282 -27.31 -0.59 -2.53
CA MET A 282 -25.90 -0.51 -2.14
C MET A 282 -25.73 0.09 -0.75
N LEU A 283 -26.44 1.19 -0.47
CA LEU A 283 -26.38 1.88 0.81
C LEU A 283 -26.90 1.00 1.96
N ALA A 284 -28.01 0.30 1.76
CA ALA A 284 -28.59 -0.60 2.75
C ALA A 284 -27.64 -1.75 3.12
N ASP A 285 -26.96 -2.35 2.14
CA ASP A 285 -25.97 -3.39 2.38
C ASP A 285 -24.74 -2.85 3.12
N ILE A 286 -24.23 -1.67 2.73
CA ILE A 286 -23.13 -0.99 3.43
C ILE A 286 -23.53 -0.73 4.90
N ASP A 287 -24.75 -0.25 5.14
CA ASP A 287 -25.25 0.02 6.49
C ASP A 287 -25.33 -1.25 7.35
N TYR A 288 -25.75 -2.37 6.74
CA TYR A 288 -25.82 -3.65 7.43
C TYR A 288 -24.43 -4.15 7.84
N ILE A 289 -23.47 -4.17 6.91
CA ILE A 289 -22.09 -4.59 7.20
C ILE A 289 -21.41 -3.62 8.17
N ALA A 290 -21.68 -2.32 8.07
CA ALA A 290 -21.17 -1.34 9.02
C ALA A 290 -21.67 -1.61 10.44
N GLY A 291 -22.92 -2.05 10.63
CA GLY A 291 -23.43 -2.50 11.92
C GLY A 291 -22.66 -3.70 12.49
N LEU A 292 -22.34 -4.69 11.66
CA LEU A 292 -21.52 -5.84 12.07
C LEU A 292 -20.10 -5.42 12.47
N LEU A 293 -19.46 -4.55 11.68
CA LEU A 293 -18.14 -3.99 12.01
C LEU A 293 -18.18 -3.11 13.26
N LYS A 294 -19.32 -2.45 13.55
CA LYS A 294 -19.51 -1.65 14.75
C LYS A 294 -19.50 -2.51 16.01
N GLU A 295 -20.07 -3.69 15.96
CA GLU A 295 -20.01 -4.64 17.07
C GLU A 295 -18.58 -5.07 17.38
N LEU A 296 -17.72 -5.26 16.37
CA LEU A 296 -16.29 -5.50 16.58
C LEU A 296 -15.62 -4.30 17.24
N GLN A 297 -15.94 -3.08 16.82
CA GLN A 297 -15.42 -1.88 17.47
C GLN A 297 -15.83 -1.80 18.95
N GLU A 298 -17.10 -2.06 19.25
CA GLU A 298 -17.61 -2.06 20.63
C GLU A 298 -16.99 -3.16 21.51
N GLN A 299 -16.43 -4.19 20.86
CA GLN A 299 -15.67 -5.27 21.48
C GLN A 299 -14.16 -5.02 21.46
N ASN A 300 -13.72 -3.82 21.07
CA ASN A 300 -12.31 -3.42 20.97
C ASN A 300 -11.50 -4.31 19.99
N VAL A 301 -12.13 -4.78 18.91
CA VAL A 301 -11.48 -5.60 17.87
C VAL A 301 -11.13 -4.71 16.67
N PRO A 302 -9.84 -4.54 16.33
CA PRO A 302 -9.41 -3.90 15.09
C PRO A 302 -9.57 -4.86 13.91
N VAL A 303 -9.76 -4.31 12.71
CA VAL A 303 -10.01 -5.09 11.50
C VAL A 303 -9.15 -4.57 10.35
N ILE A 304 -8.41 -5.48 9.70
CA ILE A 304 -7.92 -5.23 8.35
C ILE A 304 -9.14 -5.35 7.42
N TRP A 305 -9.57 -4.24 6.84
CA TRP A 305 -10.78 -4.16 6.01
C TRP A 305 -10.41 -4.01 4.53
N ARG A 306 -10.69 -5.05 3.74
CA ARG A 306 -10.37 -5.12 2.31
C ARG A 306 -11.65 -5.27 1.45
N PRO A 307 -12.45 -4.20 1.30
CA PRO A 307 -13.65 -4.22 0.49
C PRO A 307 -13.34 -4.03 -1.00
N LEU A 308 -14.31 -4.34 -1.87
CA LEU A 308 -14.27 -4.02 -3.30
C LEU A 308 -12.98 -4.50 -3.98
N HIS A 309 -12.46 -5.66 -3.57
CA HIS A 309 -11.19 -6.22 -4.03
C HIS A 309 -11.23 -6.59 -5.53
N GLU A 310 -10.05 -6.69 -6.14
CA GLU A 310 -9.84 -7.08 -7.54
C GLU A 310 -10.63 -6.25 -8.58
N ALA A 311 -10.96 -5.00 -8.24
CA ALA A 311 -11.90 -4.21 -9.00
C ALA A 311 -11.52 -4.00 -10.47
N ALA A 312 -10.24 -3.75 -10.76
CA ALA A 312 -9.82 -3.47 -12.14
C ALA A 312 -9.91 -4.69 -13.06
N GLY A 313 -10.02 -5.90 -12.50
CA GLY A 313 -10.27 -7.12 -13.25
C GLY A 313 -11.65 -7.14 -13.93
N GLY A 314 -12.62 -6.38 -13.38
CA GLY A 314 -13.95 -6.23 -13.95
C GLY A 314 -14.85 -7.47 -13.89
N TRP A 315 -14.38 -8.57 -13.29
CA TRP A 315 -15.17 -9.79 -13.11
C TRP A 315 -16.17 -9.69 -11.96
N PHE A 316 -16.00 -8.77 -11.02
CA PHE A 316 -16.99 -8.44 -10.01
C PHE A 316 -17.81 -7.22 -10.38
N TRP A 317 -19.08 -7.15 -9.96
CA TRP A 317 -19.99 -6.09 -10.41
C TRP A 317 -19.50 -4.68 -10.04
N TRP A 318 -18.74 -4.53 -8.95
CA TRP A 318 -18.15 -3.25 -8.56
C TRP A 318 -17.03 -2.79 -9.49
N GLY A 319 -16.40 -3.71 -10.22
CA GLY A 319 -15.42 -3.44 -11.26
C GLY A 319 -16.00 -3.28 -12.67
N ALA A 320 -17.28 -3.61 -12.89
CA ALA A 320 -17.82 -3.87 -14.22
C ALA A 320 -17.89 -2.65 -15.16
N LYS A 321 -17.86 -1.42 -14.61
CA LYS A 321 -18.14 -0.18 -15.35
C LYS A 321 -16.99 0.83 -15.27
N GLY A 322 -15.78 0.32 -15.05
CA GLY A 322 -14.57 1.11 -15.07
C GLY A 322 -14.29 1.87 -13.75
N PRO A 323 -13.20 2.66 -13.73
CA PRO A 323 -12.66 3.21 -12.49
C PRO A 323 -13.52 4.29 -11.84
N ALA A 324 -14.28 5.08 -12.60
CA ALA A 324 -15.01 6.21 -12.04
C ALA A 324 -16.18 5.78 -11.10
N PRO A 325 -17.09 4.86 -11.50
CA PRO A 325 -18.11 4.35 -10.60
C PRO A 325 -17.53 3.61 -9.39
N LEU A 326 -16.44 2.85 -9.56
CA LEU A 326 -15.77 2.19 -8.45
C LEU A 326 -15.29 3.21 -7.41
N LYS A 327 -14.54 4.24 -7.82
CA LYS A 327 -14.01 5.23 -6.87
C LYS A 327 -15.14 5.95 -6.12
N ALA A 328 -16.23 6.27 -6.82
CA ALA A 328 -17.42 6.83 -6.18
C ALA A 328 -18.01 5.88 -5.12
N LEU A 329 -18.07 4.58 -5.40
CA LEU A 329 -18.53 3.57 -4.44
C LEU A 329 -17.56 3.41 -3.26
N TRP A 330 -16.25 3.42 -3.50
CA TRP A 330 -15.24 3.39 -2.43
C TRP A 330 -15.40 4.59 -1.49
N HIS A 331 -15.51 5.80 -2.06
CA HIS A 331 -15.69 7.03 -1.27
C HIS A 331 -17.03 7.03 -0.52
N LEU A 332 -18.11 6.53 -1.12
CA LEU A 332 -19.38 6.35 -0.43
C LEU A 332 -19.24 5.38 0.75
N MET A 333 -18.62 4.22 0.54
CA MET A 333 -18.43 3.22 1.59
C MET A 333 -17.58 3.78 2.73
N TYR A 334 -16.45 4.45 2.42
CA TYR A 334 -15.61 5.09 3.41
C TYR A 334 -16.37 6.15 4.21
N ASP A 335 -17.06 7.08 3.53
CA ASP A 335 -17.83 8.13 4.21
C ASP A 335 -18.96 7.53 5.08
N ARG A 336 -19.66 6.53 4.56
CA ARG A 336 -20.76 5.88 5.28
C ARG A 336 -20.24 5.12 6.50
N MET A 337 -19.19 4.32 6.37
CA MET A 337 -18.62 3.54 7.47
C MET A 337 -17.92 4.43 8.51
N VAL A 338 -17.06 5.35 8.06
CA VAL A 338 -16.26 6.20 8.94
C VAL A 338 -17.09 7.37 9.45
N ASN A 339 -17.65 8.21 8.59
CA ASN A 339 -18.28 9.46 9.05
C ASN A 339 -19.71 9.25 9.58
N HIS A 340 -20.51 8.41 8.93
CA HIS A 340 -21.89 8.17 9.36
C HIS A 340 -22.01 7.15 10.50
N HIS A 341 -21.40 5.97 10.38
CA HIS A 341 -21.45 4.91 11.41
C HIS A 341 -20.39 5.04 12.52
N GLY A 342 -19.43 5.95 12.35
CA GLY A 342 -18.41 6.19 13.36
C GLY A 342 -17.46 5.02 13.56
N LEU A 343 -17.16 4.25 12.50
CA LEU A 343 -16.16 3.18 12.53
C LEU A 343 -14.74 3.76 12.51
N ARG A 344 -13.96 3.36 13.50
CA ARG A 344 -12.62 3.83 13.89
C ARG A 344 -11.66 2.65 14.10
N ASN A 345 -12.14 1.42 14.00
CA ASN A 345 -11.38 0.19 14.17
C ASN A 345 -10.90 -0.42 12.85
N LEU A 346 -11.10 0.26 11.70
CA LEU A 346 -10.80 -0.27 10.37
C LEU A 346 -9.46 0.24 9.83
N ILE A 347 -8.66 -0.68 9.29
CA ILE A 347 -7.46 -0.42 8.48
C ILE A 347 -7.80 -0.76 7.02
N TRP A 348 -7.85 0.25 6.14
CA TRP A 348 -8.36 0.13 4.78
C TRP A 348 -7.32 -0.42 3.80
N VAL A 349 -7.63 -1.55 3.16
CA VAL A 349 -6.75 -2.20 2.18
C VAL A 349 -7.32 -2.08 0.77
N TRP A 350 -6.60 -1.39 -0.11
CA TRP A 350 -6.89 -1.35 -1.55
C TRP A 350 -6.24 -2.54 -2.25
N THR A 351 -7.01 -3.40 -2.93
CA THR A 351 -6.43 -4.45 -3.77
C THR A 351 -6.14 -3.89 -5.16
N ARG A 352 -4.87 -3.93 -5.54
CA ARG A 352 -4.42 -3.45 -6.84
C ARG A 352 -4.33 -4.57 -7.86
N GLU A 353 -4.57 -4.22 -9.12
CA GLU A 353 -4.38 -5.05 -10.32
C GLU A 353 -3.30 -4.43 -11.22
N PRO A 354 -2.68 -5.18 -12.16
CA PRO A 354 -1.73 -4.59 -13.10
C PRO A 354 -2.37 -3.48 -13.95
N ASN A 355 -1.65 -2.36 -14.15
CA ASN A 355 -2.08 -1.21 -14.95
C ASN A 355 -3.39 -0.54 -14.46
N ASP A 356 -3.59 -0.46 -13.16
CA ASP A 356 -4.84 0.01 -12.54
C ASP A 356 -4.78 1.43 -11.95
N ASP A 357 -3.79 2.26 -12.30
CA ASP A 357 -3.59 3.60 -11.69
C ASP A 357 -4.87 4.46 -11.64
N ALA A 358 -5.73 4.35 -12.66
CA ALA A 358 -6.98 5.11 -12.74
C ALA A 358 -8.01 4.70 -11.68
N TRP A 359 -7.89 3.50 -11.11
CA TRP A 359 -8.80 2.88 -10.15
C TRP A 359 -8.49 3.23 -8.70
N TYR A 360 -7.25 3.65 -8.40
CA TYR A 360 -6.82 3.96 -7.04
C TYR A 360 -7.73 5.02 -6.38
N PRO A 361 -8.35 4.73 -5.22
CA PRO A 361 -9.26 5.66 -4.55
C PRO A 361 -8.61 6.93 -3.99
N GLY A 362 -7.28 6.91 -3.80
CA GLY A 362 -6.48 8.03 -3.31
C GLY A 362 -5.96 7.84 -1.89
N ASP A 363 -4.83 8.49 -1.59
CA ASP A 363 -4.06 8.31 -0.34
C ASP A 363 -4.84 8.56 0.94
N ALA A 364 -5.90 9.37 0.88
CA ALA A 364 -6.74 9.75 2.02
C ALA A 364 -7.77 8.68 2.42
N TYR A 365 -7.87 7.58 1.65
CA TYR A 365 -8.89 6.55 1.82
C TYR A 365 -8.32 5.12 1.88
N VAL A 366 -6.99 4.99 1.94
CA VAL A 366 -6.28 3.71 1.87
C VAL A 366 -5.10 3.73 2.86
N ASP A 367 -5.02 2.73 3.72
CA ASP A 367 -3.91 2.54 4.66
C ASP A 367 -2.80 1.65 4.08
N ILE A 368 -3.19 0.55 3.42
CA ILE A 368 -2.32 -0.52 2.93
C ILE A 368 -2.75 -0.89 1.50
N VAL A 369 -1.80 -1.32 0.67
CA VAL A 369 -2.12 -1.83 -0.67
C VAL A 369 -1.86 -3.32 -0.76
N GLY A 370 -2.90 -4.07 -1.13
CA GLY A 370 -2.84 -5.50 -1.37
C GLY A 370 -2.68 -5.86 -2.83
N ARG A 371 -2.14 -7.05 -3.06
CA ARG A 371 -2.06 -7.69 -4.36
C ARG A 371 -2.48 -9.15 -4.26
N ASP A 372 -3.45 -9.54 -5.07
CA ASP A 372 -3.92 -10.91 -5.24
C ASP A 372 -3.19 -11.59 -6.43
N ILE A 373 -2.49 -12.71 -6.19
CA ILE A 373 -1.70 -13.42 -7.22
C ILE A 373 -2.00 -14.91 -7.24
N TYR A 374 -2.55 -15.37 -8.36
CA TYR A 374 -2.80 -16.79 -8.62
C TYR A 374 -1.90 -17.29 -9.76
N LYS A 375 -0.72 -17.79 -9.39
CA LYS A 375 0.25 -18.44 -10.28
C LYS A 375 0.62 -19.81 -9.75
N ASP A 376 -0.07 -20.84 -10.23
CA ASP A 376 0.06 -22.21 -9.75
C ASP A 376 1.53 -22.71 -9.76
N GLY A 377 2.05 -23.07 -8.59
CA GLY A 377 3.40 -23.59 -8.40
C GLY A 377 4.52 -22.54 -8.49
N ASP A 378 4.20 -21.26 -8.66
CA ASP A 378 5.19 -20.17 -8.61
C ASP A 378 5.41 -19.73 -7.15
N HIS A 379 6.56 -20.12 -6.60
CA HIS A 379 7.02 -19.74 -5.27
C HIS A 379 8.10 -18.63 -5.29
N GLY A 380 8.19 -17.88 -6.39
CA GLY A 380 9.05 -16.70 -6.47
C GLY A 380 8.61 -15.59 -5.50
N SER A 381 9.55 -14.76 -5.06
CA SER A 381 9.33 -13.63 -4.13
C SER A 381 8.38 -12.55 -4.65
N GLN A 382 8.06 -12.57 -5.95
CA GLN A 382 7.31 -11.53 -6.64
C GLN A 382 7.97 -10.13 -6.48
N THR A 383 9.30 -10.07 -6.35
CA THR A 383 10.05 -8.83 -6.03
C THR A 383 9.85 -7.69 -7.03
N LEU A 384 9.69 -7.98 -8.34
CA LEU A 384 9.44 -6.92 -9.32
C LEU A 384 8.03 -6.34 -9.20
N GLU A 385 7.05 -7.17 -8.83
CA GLU A 385 5.69 -6.74 -8.54
C GLU A 385 5.66 -5.88 -7.27
N PHE A 386 6.36 -6.31 -6.22
CA PHE A 386 6.58 -5.51 -5.01
C PHE A 386 7.19 -4.14 -5.34
N SER A 387 8.24 -4.13 -6.17
CA SER A 387 8.97 -2.92 -6.52
C SER A 387 8.14 -1.95 -7.36
N ASP A 388 7.36 -2.44 -8.33
CA ASP A 388 6.43 -1.63 -9.12
C ASP A 388 5.37 -0.98 -8.22
N MET A 389 4.74 -1.76 -7.34
CA MET A 389 3.80 -1.24 -6.35
C MET A 389 4.45 -0.18 -5.45
N ASN A 390 5.64 -0.48 -4.93
CA ASN A 390 6.35 0.44 -4.03
C ASN A 390 6.67 1.77 -4.73
N ASN A 391 7.02 1.72 -6.02
CA ASN A 391 7.22 2.90 -6.85
C ASN A 391 5.93 3.70 -7.04
N ARG A 392 4.82 3.04 -7.41
CA ARG A 392 3.53 3.70 -7.68
C ARG A 392 2.98 4.45 -6.48
N TYR A 393 3.15 3.89 -5.28
CA TYR A 393 2.69 4.51 -4.03
C TYR A 393 3.79 5.31 -3.32
N GLY A 394 4.90 5.57 -4.00
CA GLY A 394 6.00 6.42 -3.51
C GLY A 394 6.64 5.94 -2.22
N GLY A 395 6.58 4.64 -1.92
CA GLY A 395 7.07 4.06 -0.66
C GLY A 395 6.24 4.40 0.58
N LYS A 396 5.04 4.99 0.42
CA LYS A 396 4.23 5.51 1.54
C LYS A 396 3.27 4.53 2.17
N LYS A 397 3.01 3.41 1.49
CA LYS A 397 2.03 2.40 1.90
C LYS A 397 2.75 1.09 2.13
N MET A 398 2.38 0.38 3.20
CA MET A 398 2.76 -1.03 3.33
C MET A 398 2.09 -1.82 2.20
N LEU A 399 2.81 -2.82 1.70
CA LEU A 399 2.36 -3.68 0.61
C LEU A 399 2.17 -5.10 1.12
N THR A 400 1.18 -5.81 0.59
CA THR A 400 0.87 -7.17 1.02
C THR A 400 0.44 -8.08 -0.13
N LEU A 401 0.66 -9.38 0.04
CA LEU A 401 0.03 -10.41 -0.76
C LEU A 401 -1.32 -10.76 -0.12
N SER A 402 -2.35 -9.97 -0.45
CA SER A 402 -3.66 -10.04 0.20
C SER A 402 -4.44 -11.31 -0.14
N GLU A 403 -4.16 -11.93 -1.29
CA GLU A 403 -4.53 -13.30 -1.62
C GLU A 403 -3.43 -13.95 -2.46
N VAL A 404 -3.18 -15.25 -2.26
CA VAL A 404 -2.32 -16.02 -3.15
C VAL A 404 -2.89 -17.42 -3.43
N GLY A 405 -2.55 -17.94 -4.61
CA GLY A 405 -2.60 -19.38 -4.85
C GLY A 405 -1.39 -20.06 -4.21
N SER A 406 -0.25 -19.98 -4.90
CA SER A 406 1.06 -20.39 -4.37
C SER A 406 1.72 -19.22 -3.63
N PHE A 407 2.11 -19.41 -2.37
CA PHE A 407 2.81 -18.37 -1.61
C PHE A 407 4.33 -18.39 -1.92
N PRO A 408 5.04 -17.25 -1.78
CA PRO A 408 6.48 -17.23 -2.00
C PRO A 408 7.25 -18.12 -1.03
N ASP A 409 8.28 -18.82 -1.51
CA ASP A 409 9.22 -19.50 -0.63
C ASP A 409 9.96 -18.47 0.24
N VAL A 410 10.01 -18.69 1.54
CA VAL A 410 10.66 -17.80 2.52
C VAL A 410 12.10 -17.46 2.18
N GLU A 411 12.86 -18.39 1.58
CA GLU A 411 14.25 -18.13 1.20
C GLU A 411 14.35 -17.14 0.05
N ASN A 412 13.38 -17.17 -0.87
CA ASN A 412 13.30 -16.19 -1.95
C ASN A 412 12.92 -14.82 -1.39
N LEU A 413 12.01 -14.76 -0.40
CA LEU A 413 11.65 -13.50 0.27
C LEU A 413 12.85 -12.85 0.96
N VAL A 414 13.61 -13.63 1.74
CA VAL A 414 14.80 -13.15 2.46
C VAL A 414 15.91 -12.76 1.47
N ARG A 415 16.23 -13.62 0.49
CA ARG A 415 17.27 -13.35 -0.51
C ARG A 415 17.00 -12.08 -1.31
N ASP A 416 15.76 -11.90 -1.75
CA ASP A 416 15.38 -10.77 -2.61
C ASP A 416 15.01 -9.52 -1.79
N GLU A 417 14.99 -9.64 -0.46
CA GLU A 417 14.48 -8.65 0.50
C GLU A 417 13.07 -8.15 0.11
N ALA A 418 12.20 -9.05 -0.37
CA ALA A 418 10.84 -8.73 -0.79
C ALA A 418 9.93 -8.53 0.44
N ALA A 419 9.74 -7.26 0.81
CA ALA A 419 9.16 -6.83 2.08
C ALA A 419 7.63 -6.84 2.10
N TRP A 420 7.00 -7.94 1.69
CA TRP A 420 5.55 -8.10 1.84
C TRP A 420 5.18 -8.17 3.32
N SER A 421 4.17 -7.39 3.73
CA SER A 421 3.71 -7.31 5.12
C SER A 421 3.10 -8.62 5.61
N TRP A 422 2.26 -9.24 4.80
CA TRP A 422 1.73 -10.59 5.02
C TRP A 422 1.52 -11.31 3.69
N PHE A 423 1.24 -12.60 3.79
CA PHE A 423 0.70 -13.41 2.70
C PHE A 423 -0.53 -14.16 3.20
N MET A 424 -1.48 -14.44 2.32
CA MET A 424 -2.69 -15.17 2.69
C MET A 424 -3.15 -16.08 1.56
N PRO A 425 -2.80 -17.38 1.59
CA PRO A 425 -3.31 -18.32 0.62
C PRO A 425 -4.83 -18.44 0.76
N TRP A 426 -5.50 -18.63 -0.38
CA TRP A 426 -6.94 -18.83 -0.39
C TRP A 426 -7.32 -20.17 0.27
N TYR A 427 -8.59 -20.33 0.63
CA TYR A 427 -9.07 -21.54 1.29
C TYR A 427 -9.03 -22.77 0.37
N GLY A 428 -9.25 -23.94 0.95
CA GLY A 428 -9.39 -25.21 0.23
C GLY A 428 -8.08 -25.65 -0.42
N ALA A 429 -8.14 -25.94 -1.73
CA ALA A 429 -6.99 -26.50 -2.44
C ALA A 429 -5.77 -25.57 -2.43
N TYR A 430 -5.96 -24.25 -2.46
CA TYR A 430 -4.83 -23.32 -2.44
C TYR A 430 -4.03 -23.42 -1.13
N THR A 431 -4.67 -23.71 0.00
CA THR A 431 -3.96 -23.97 1.26
C THR A 431 -3.50 -25.42 1.38
N ARG A 432 -4.32 -26.39 0.97
CA ARG A 432 -4.18 -27.81 1.36
C ARG A 432 -3.57 -28.72 0.29
N ASP A 433 -3.52 -28.29 -0.97
CA ASP A 433 -3.03 -29.10 -2.10
C ASP A 433 -1.58 -28.72 -2.47
N SER A 434 -0.73 -29.74 -2.57
CA SER A 434 0.65 -29.65 -3.02
C SER A 434 0.85 -29.07 -4.43
N LYS A 435 -0.19 -29.08 -5.27
CA LYS A 435 -0.19 -28.35 -6.55
C LYS A 435 0.15 -26.87 -6.34
N TYR A 436 -0.38 -26.29 -5.26
CA TYR A 436 -0.17 -24.88 -4.93
C TYR A 436 0.89 -24.74 -3.86
N ASN A 437 0.75 -25.44 -2.72
CA ASN A 437 1.63 -25.32 -1.57
C ASN A 437 1.79 -26.69 -0.89
N SER A 438 2.98 -27.30 -1.01
CA SER A 438 3.25 -28.59 -0.37
C SER A 438 3.33 -28.48 1.15
N LEU A 439 3.07 -29.57 1.88
CA LEU A 439 3.18 -29.58 3.34
C LEU A 439 4.62 -29.30 3.81
N ASP A 440 5.63 -29.76 3.06
CA ASP A 440 7.04 -29.47 3.37
C ASP A 440 7.34 -27.97 3.21
N LEU A 441 6.75 -27.33 2.19
CA LEU A 441 6.87 -25.88 2.02
C LEU A 441 6.16 -25.12 3.15
N TRP A 442 4.98 -25.56 3.59
CA TRP A 442 4.31 -24.97 4.76
C TRP A 442 5.15 -25.09 6.04
N LYS A 443 5.73 -26.26 6.32
CA LYS A 443 6.61 -26.47 7.48
C LYS A 443 7.84 -25.58 7.41
N LYS A 444 8.42 -25.43 6.21
CA LYS A 444 9.54 -24.51 5.97
C LYS A 444 9.13 -23.06 6.22
N MET A 445 7.99 -22.62 5.68
CA MET A 445 7.49 -21.25 5.81
C MET A 445 7.20 -20.91 7.27
N LEU A 446 6.37 -21.71 7.94
CA LEU A 446 5.93 -21.44 9.32
C LEU A 446 7.03 -21.68 10.37
N GLY A 447 8.08 -22.43 10.05
CA GLY A 447 9.20 -22.67 10.96
C GLY A 447 10.37 -21.69 10.80
N HIS A 448 10.28 -20.71 9.90
CA HIS A 448 11.38 -19.80 9.59
C HIS A 448 11.29 -18.51 10.40
N GLU A 449 12.41 -18.03 10.96
CA GLU A 449 12.47 -16.85 11.86
C GLU A 449 11.97 -15.53 11.24
N TYR A 450 11.93 -15.44 9.91
CA TYR A 450 11.39 -14.31 9.16
C TYR A 450 9.86 -14.25 9.18
N VAL A 451 9.18 -15.34 9.53
CA VAL A 451 7.73 -15.48 9.44
C VAL A 451 7.12 -15.40 10.83
N ILE A 452 6.15 -14.51 11.01
CA ILE A 452 5.40 -14.39 12.28
C ILE A 452 4.18 -15.29 12.26
N THR A 453 4.09 -16.17 13.25
CA THR A 453 2.98 -17.10 13.48
C THR A 453 2.16 -16.68 14.70
N LEU A 454 1.00 -17.33 14.92
CA LEU A 454 0.08 -16.92 15.98
C LEU A 454 0.69 -16.98 17.39
N ASP A 455 1.54 -17.98 17.65
CA ASP A 455 2.23 -18.17 18.92
C ASP A 455 3.36 -17.16 19.18
N GLU A 456 3.79 -16.43 18.16
CA GLU A 456 4.80 -15.36 18.22
C GLU A 456 4.15 -13.96 18.34
N MET A 457 2.82 -13.88 18.28
CA MET A 457 2.12 -12.59 18.37
C MET A 457 2.27 -11.96 19.77
N PRO A 458 2.58 -10.65 19.84
CA PRO A 458 2.68 -9.93 21.11
C PRO A 458 1.29 -9.69 21.72
N GLU A 459 1.20 -9.01 22.87
CA GLU A 459 -0.08 -8.47 23.38
C GLU A 459 -0.58 -7.35 22.44
N LEU A 460 -1.21 -7.75 21.33
CA LEU A 460 -1.51 -6.88 20.19
C LEU A 460 -2.40 -5.69 20.57
N SER A 461 -3.33 -5.89 21.50
CA SER A 461 -4.28 -4.84 21.94
C SER A 461 -3.63 -3.63 22.61
N ARG A 462 -2.38 -3.76 23.06
CA ARG A 462 -1.60 -2.71 23.72
C ARG A 462 -0.26 -2.49 23.05
N TYR A 463 -0.09 -2.97 21.82
CA TYR A 463 1.16 -2.83 21.11
C TYR A 463 1.51 -1.35 20.90
N GLU A 464 2.68 -0.96 21.40
CA GLU A 464 3.28 0.35 21.20
C GLU A 464 4.51 0.18 20.30
N ARG A 465 4.72 1.12 19.38
CA ARG A 465 5.87 1.03 18.49
C ARG A 465 7.17 1.10 19.25
N GLN A 466 8.07 0.17 18.95
CA GLN A 466 9.36 0.05 19.60
C GLN A 466 10.26 1.26 19.31
N ASP A 467 10.11 1.91 18.15
CA ASP A 467 10.82 3.16 17.83
C ASP A 467 10.31 4.40 18.60
N GLN A 468 9.14 4.30 19.24
CA GLN A 468 8.52 5.36 20.03
C GLN A 468 8.59 5.15 21.55
N VAL A 469 8.86 3.91 21.99
CA VAL A 469 9.18 3.60 23.38
C VAL A 469 10.62 4.07 23.61
N GLU A 470 10.78 5.22 24.29
CA GLU A 470 12.07 5.58 24.86
C GLU A 470 12.50 4.42 25.77
N GLU A 471 13.53 3.65 25.38
CA GLU A 471 14.32 2.99 26.42
C GLU A 471 14.73 4.07 27.42
N PRO A 472 14.64 3.83 28.74
CA PRO A 472 15.11 4.78 29.72
C PRO A 472 16.62 4.94 29.52
N SER A 473 16.99 5.92 28.68
CA SER A 473 18.38 6.24 28.43
C SER A 473 19.00 6.65 29.76
N GLU A 474 19.98 5.89 30.21
CA GLU A 474 20.94 6.45 31.15
C GLU A 474 21.49 7.75 30.54
N PRO A 475 21.62 8.83 31.33
CA PRO A 475 21.93 10.14 30.79
C PRO A 475 23.38 10.17 30.29
N THR A 476 23.61 9.83 29.03
CA THR A 476 24.85 10.16 28.32
C THR A 476 24.73 11.61 27.88
N GLY A 477 24.99 12.52 28.81
CA GLY A 477 25.01 13.95 28.51
C GLY A 477 25.89 14.24 27.31
N LEU A 478 25.29 14.69 26.21
CA LEU A 478 25.87 15.43 25.09
C LEU A 478 24.74 15.71 24.07
N TRP A 479 24.28 16.96 24.06
CA TRP A 479 23.46 17.62 23.01
C TRP A 479 22.06 17.05 22.75
N ASP A 480 21.20 17.22 23.74
CA ASP A 480 19.76 17.13 23.62
C ASP A 480 19.22 18.31 22.78
N LYS A 481 18.82 18.04 21.54
CA LYS A 481 17.87 18.89 20.80
C LYS A 481 16.59 18.09 20.62
N GLN A 482 15.79 18.05 21.70
CA GLN A 482 14.38 17.66 21.67
C GLN A 482 13.69 18.25 20.43
N LYS A 483 13.34 17.41 19.45
CA LYS A 483 12.22 17.73 18.55
C LYS A 483 10.97 17.60 19.41
N GLU A 484 10.44 18.74 19.86
CA GLU A 484 9.20 18.78 20.65
C GLU A 484 8.10 17.99 19.92
N LYS A 485 7.62 16.90 20.54
CA LYS A 485 6.38 16.20 20.13
C LYS A 485 5.25 17.23 20.01
N ALA A 486 4.48 17.15 18.92
CA ALA A 486 3.37 18.07 18.65
C ALA A 486 2.38 18.09 19.84
N SER A 487 2.06 19.30 20.32
CA SER A 487 1.32 19.48 21.58
C SER A 487 -0.19 19.20 21.49
N PHE A 488 -0.74 18.92 20.32
CA PHE A 488 -2.13 18.51 20.10
C PHE A 488 -2.27 17.91 18.70
N ILE A 489 -3.23 17.00 18.51
CA ILE A 489 -3.55 16.40 17.20
C ILE A 489 -4.99 16.77 16.88
N ALA A 490 -5.16 17.50 15.78
CA ALA A 490 -6.41 17.56 15.05
C ALA A 490 -6.05 17.21 13.61
N TYR A 491 -6.78 16.29 12.99
CA TYR A 491 -6.60 15.94 11.58
C TYR A 491 -7.29 16.99 10.70
N PRO A 492 -7.07 16.98 9.36
CA PRO A 492 -7.94 17.69 8.43
C PRO A 492 -9.40 17.31 8.67
N THR A 493 -10.11 18.17 9.40
CA THR A 493 -11.51 17.96 9.76
C THR A 493 -12.37 18.95 8.98
N LEU A 494 -13.46 18.44 8.39
CA LEU A 494 -14.52 19.27 7.83
C LEU A 494 -15.30 19.87 8.99
N VAL A 495 -15.41 21.20 9.01
CA VAL A 495 -16.10 21.94 10.06
C VAL A 495 -17.16 22.83 9.44
N GLU A 496 -18.40 22.76 9.92
CA GLU A 496 -19.46 23.68 9.49
C GLU A 496 -19.52 24.96 10.31
N SER A 497 -19.27 24.91 11.61
CA SER A 497 -19.43 26.09 12.47
C SER A 497 -18.44 26.14 13.62
N THR A 498 -18.04 24.97 14.14
CA THR A 498 -17.28 24.89 15.38
C THR A 498 -16.26 23.77 15.32
N LEU A 499 -15.00 24.09 15.60
CA LEU A 499 -13.89 23.16 15.68
C LEU A 499 -13.62 22.83 17.14
N THR A 500 -13.63 21.54 17.48
CA THR A 500 -13.21 21.05 18.80
C THR A 500 -11.78 20.55 18.72
N ILE A 501 -10.94 20.97 19.66
CA ILE A 501 -9.52 20.64 19.75
C ILE A 501 -9.29 19.98 21.10
N ASN A 502 -8.75 18.77 21.09
CA ASN A 502 -8.33 18.06 22.30
C ASN A 502 -6.79 17.99 22.33
N SER A 503 -6.22 18.13 23.52
CA SER A 503 -4.77 18.12 23.73
C SER A 503 -4.43 17.34 24.99
N ILE A 504 -3.32 16.61 24.95
CA ILE A 504 -2.70 15.97 26.13
C ILE A 504 -2.07 16.99 27.09
N ARG A 505 -1.84 18.23 26.63
CA ARG A 505 -1.28 19.34 27.41
C ARG A 505 -2.29 20.47 27.53
N ARG A 506 -2.04 21.38 28.47
CA ARG A 506 -2.88 22.58 28.63
C ARG A 506 -2.77 23.47 27.39
N ILE A 507 -3.91 23.85 26.83
CA ILE A 507 -4.02 24.86 25.78
C ILE A 507 -4.23 26.20 26.47
N ASP A 508 -3.30 27.14 26.28
CA ASP A 508 -3.41 28.51 26.74
C ASP A 508 -3.90 29.44 25.63
N LEU A 509 -3.68 29.07 24.37
CA LEU A 509 -4.08 29.84 23.21
C LEU A 509 -4.39 28.95 22.00
N VAL A 510 -5.43 29.29 21.24
CA VAL A 510 -5.67 28.84 19.87
C VAL A 510 -5.64 30.03 18.92
N ALA A 511 -4.97 29.89 17.78
CA ALA A 511 -4.90 30.88 16.71
C ALA A 511 -5.28 30.22 15.38
N VAL A 512 -6.11 30.89 14.58
CA VAL A 512 -6.59 30.44 13.26
C VAL A 512 -6.09 31.41 12.20
N TYR A 513 -5.45 30.88 11.18
CA TYR A 513 -4.90 31.60 10.04
C TYR A 513 -5.59 31.15 8.75
N ASN A 514 -5.76 32.05 7.79
CA ASN A 514 -6.16 31.67 6.43
C ASN A 514 -4.96 31.14 5.63
N THR A 515 -5.18 30.70 4.39
CA THR A 515 -4.13 30.18 3.49
C THR A 515 -3.03 31.19 3.14
N GLN A 516 -3.27 32.49 3.33
CA GLN A 516 -2.27 33.55 3.14
C GLN A 516 -1.45 33.80 4.42
N GLY A 517 -1.66 33.02 5.48
CA GLY A 517 -0.98 33.20 6.77
C GLY A 517 -1.51 34.37 7.61
N LYS A 518 -2.63 34.99 7.22
CA LYS A 518 -3.25 36.07 8.00
C LYS A 518 -4.03 35.48 9.17
N LEU A 519 -3.76 35.97 10.38
CA LEU A 519 -4.53 35.62 11.57
C LEU A 519 -5.98 36.12 11.40
N VAL A 520 -6.94 35.19 11.41
CA VAL A 520 -8.37 35.47 11.26
C VAL A 520 -9.15 35.27 12.56
N ARG A 521 -8.62 34.49 13.50
CA ARG A 521 -9.21 34.30 14.83
C ARG A 521 -8.16 33.93 15.86
N GLN A 522 -8.36 34.35 17.10
CA GLN A 522 -7.52 33.97 18.23
C GLN A 522 -8.38 33.88 19.49
N GLN A 523 -8.16 32.84 20.29
CA GLN A 523 -8.91 32.56 21.50
C GLN A 523 -7.95 32.12 22.60
N LYS A 524 -8.02 32.75 23.77
CA LYS A 524 -7.33 32.26 24.97
C LYS A 524 -8.10 31.07 25.54
N VAL A 525 -7.35 30.06 25.96
CA VAL A 525 -7.86 28.84 26.56
C VAL A 525 -7.14 28.63 27.90
N GLY A 526 -7.59 27.69 28.71
CA GLY A 526 -6.92 27.31 29.95
C GLY A 526 -7.24 25.88 30.35
N ALA A 527 -7.37 25.00 29.36
CA ALA A 527 -7.86 23.63 29.53
C ALA A 527 -7.20 22.70 28.49
N ASN A 528 -7.36 21.39 28.68
CA ASN A 528 -6.87 20.37 27.76
C ASN A 528 -7.82 20.14 26.55
N ALA A 529 -8.91 20.90 26.49
CA ALA A 529 -9.83 20.94 25.36
C ALA A 529 -10.21 22.40 25.04
N ALA A 530 -10.46 22.68 23.76
CA ALA A 530 -10.90 23.98 23.28
C ALA A 530 -11.98 23.82 22.22
N THR A 531 -12.96 24.73 22.25
CA THR A 531 -13.97 24.84 21.20
C THR A 531 -13.82 26.21 20.54
N VAL A 532 -13.55 26.21 19.23
CA VAL A 532 -13.30 27.42 18.43
C VAL A 532 -14.38 27.55 17.38
N SER A 533 -15.14 28.64 17.43
CA SER A 533 -16.10 28.95 16.37
C SER A 533 -15.37 29.37 15.09
N LEU A 534 -15.75 28.77 13.96
CA LEU A 534 -15.40 29.20 12.60
C LEU A 534 -16.59 29.88 11.90
N ALA A 535 -17.66 30.20 12.64
CA ALA A 535 -18.80 30.94 12.10
C ALA A 535 -18.38 32.34 11.62
N GLY A 536 -18.88 32.72 10.45
CA GLY A 536 -18.57 33.99 9.78
C GLY A 536 -17.25 33.98 8.99
N LEU A 537 -16.49 32.89 9.00
CA LEU A 537 -15.36 32.70 8.08
C LEU A 537 -15.84 32.16 6.74
N VAL A 538 -15.23 32.61 5.65
CA VAL A 538 -15.55 32.11 4.30
C VAL A 538 -15.20 30.62 4.16
N PRO A 539 -15.95 29.83 3.37
CA PRO A 539 -15.56 28.46 3.05
C PRO A 539 -14.12 28.40 2.50
N GLY A 540 -13.35 27.42 2.95
CA GLY A 540 -11.95 27.28 2.55
C GLY A 540 -11.05 26.62 3.61
N LEU A 541 -9.77 26.55 3.29
CA LEU A 541 -8.73 25.94 4.13
C LEU A 541 -8.20 26.95 5.16
N TYR A 542 -8.07 26.52 6.41
CA TYR A 542 -7.52 27.29 7.52
C TYR A 542 -6.42 26.50 8.23
N LEU A 543 -5.43 27.22 8.76
CA LEU A 543 -4.37 26.68 9.62
C LEU A 543 -4.66 27.04 11.07
N VAL A 544 -4.70 26.05 11.95
CA VAL A 544 -4.97 26.23 13.38
C VAL A 544 -3.74 25.87 14.18
N LYS A 545 -3.29 26.77 15.06
CA LYS A 545 -2.12 26.60 15.92
C LYS A 545 -2.51 26.76 17.37
N THR A 546 -1.90 26.00 18.28
CA THR A 546 -2.00 26.26 19.72
C THR A 546 -0.68 26.72 20.33
N ASN A 547 -0.77 27.51 21.40
CA ASN A 547 0.34 27.96 22.25
C ASN A 547 1.52 28.65 21.52
N GLN A 548 1.30 29.22 20.33
CA GLN A 548 2.25 29.92 19.44
C GLN A 548 3.55 29.18 19.05
N LYS A 549 3.92 28.08 19.73
CA LYS A 549 5.07 27.23 19.46
C LYS A 549 4.70 25.78 19.09
N GLY A 550 3.42 25.38 19.19
CA GLY A 550 2.97 24.04 18.80
C GLY A 550 2.85 23.82 17.29
N ALA A 551 2.63 22.56 16.88
CA ALA A 551 2.33 22.19 15.49
C ALA A 551 1.07 22.90 14.97
N ALA A 552 0.99 23.12 13.66
CA ALA A 552 -0.19 23.66 13.01
C ALA A 552 -1.00 22.54 12.34
N VAL A 553 -2.32 22.64 12.41
CA VAL A 553 -3.27 21.71 11.82
C VAL A 553 -4.03 22.38 10.69
N GLN A 554 -4.28 21.66 9.60
CA GLN A 554 -5.17 22.08 8.52
C GLN A 554 -6.63 21.76 8.84
N VAL A 555 -7.55 22.69 8.58
CA VAL A 555 -9.01 22.53 8.82
C VAL A 555 -9.77 23.07 7.61
N VAL A 556 -10.80 22.34 7.15
CA VAL A 556 -11.61 22.75 5.99
C VAL A 556 -12.96 23.25 6.47
N LYS A 557 -13.25 24.53 6.26
CA LYS A 557 -14.57 25.12 6.50
C LYS A 557 -15.44 24.93 5.26
N LYS A 558 -16.59 24.29 5.42
CA LYS A 558 -17.59 24.13 4.35
C LYS A 558 -18.43 25.39 4.14
#